data_AF-A0A3P7IGY1-F1
#
_entry.id   AF-A0A3P7IGY1-F1
#
_cell.length_a   1.000
_cell.length_b   1.000
_cell.length_c   1.000
_cell.angle_alpha   90.00
_cell.angle_beta   90.00
_cell.angle_gamma   90.00
#
_symmetry.space_group_name_H-M   'P 1'
#
loop_
_entity.id
_entity.type
_entity.pdbx_description
1 polymer ?
#
loop_
_entity_poly.entity_id
_entity_poly.type
_entity_poly.pdbx_seq_one_letter_code
_entity_poly.pdbx_strand_id
1 'polypeptide(L)'
;MTQQDTFHGTKGEREELFMSQHALRNCRYMTGHGAQVLALPYKDKDYEFVIFLPSEDVKFEDFRAGLTGQIMKELLEQAGKETNGVNIRIPKFKVTSQPQIKKMLQELGINHLFSDHCDLKGLSEKEDLCINDVIHKAVVEVCYSLFFS
;
A
#
# COMPACT_ATOMS: atom_id res chain seq x y z
N MET A 1 16.88 -14.66 -5.88
CA MET A 1 17.78 -14.11 -6.94
C MET A 1 17.25 -12.74 -7.36
N THR A 2 18.12 -11.77 -7.69
CA THR A 2 17.68 -10.49 -8.26
C THR A 2 18.13 -10.40 -9.72
N GLN A 3 17.24 -10.07 -10.63
CA GLN A 3 17.51 -9.96 -12.07
C GLN A 3 16.73 -8.79 -12.68
N GLN A 4 17.27 -8.20 -13.75
CA GLN A 4 16.56 -7.18 -14.52
C GLN A 4 15.44 -7.81 -15.36
N ASP A 5 14.26 -7.20 -15.34
CA ASP A 5 13.08 -7.66 -16.07
C ASP A 5 12.13 -6.48 -16.35
N THR A 6 11.15 -6.69 -17.23
CA THR A 6 10.19 -5.67 -17.62
C THR A 6 9.02 -5.59 -16.65
N PHE A 7 8.74 -4.39 -16.14
CA PHE A 7 7.51 -4.06 -15.44
C PHE A 7 6.52 -3.37 -16.39
N HIS A 8 5.35 -3.97 -16.57
CA HIS A 8 4.26 -3.42 -17.38
C HIS A 8 3.39 -2.48 -16.54
N GLY A 9 3.70 -1.19 -16.56
CA GLY A 9 2.99 -0.18 -15.79
C GLY A 9 1.88 0.52 -16.57
N THR A 10 0.99 1.21 -15.86
CA THR A 10 -0.08 2.03 -16.46
C THR A 10 0.43 3.20 -17.30
N LYS A 11 1.70 3.60 -17.12
CA LYS A 11 2.40 4.63 -17.90
C LYS A 11 3.31 4.05 -18.99
N GLY A 12 3.22 2.75 -19.24
CA GLY A 12 4.08 2.02 -20.17
C GLY A 12 5.06 1.09 -19.45
N GLU A 13 5.86 0.42 -20.27
CA GLU A 13 6.86 -0.56 -19.86
C GLU A 13 8.12 0.14 -19.34
N ARG A 14 8.76 -0.47 -18.34
CA ARG A 14 10.07 -0.04 -17.85
C ARG A 14 10.85 -1.22 -17.31
N GLU A 15 12.17 -1.13 -17.38
CA GLU A 15 13.08 -2.11 -16.82
C GLU A 15 13.24 -1.89 -15.31
N GLU A 16 13.09 -2.95 -14.53
CA GLU A 16 13.24 -2.93 -13.07
C GLU A 16 14.03 -4.14 -12.59
N LEU A 17 14.61 -4.03 -11.40
CA LEU A 17 15.23 -5.18 -10.73
C LEU A 17 14.15 -5.99 -10.01
N PHE A 18 13.91 -7.22 -10.45
CA PHE A 18 12.98 -8.13 -9.81
C PHE A 18 13.68 -9.10 -8.87
N MET A 19 13.11 -9.25 -7.68
CA MET A 19 13.45 -10.27 -6.71
C MET A 19 12.58 -11.48 -6.95
N SER A 20 13.21 -12.64 -7.12
CA SER A 20 12.52 -13.92 -7.30
C SER A 20 12.88 -14.89 -6.19
N GLN A 21 11.86 -15.61 -5.70
CA GLN A 21 12.00 -16.71 -4.77
C GLN A 21 11.07 -17.85 -5.15
N HIS A 22 11.64 -19.04 -5.24
CA HIS A 22 10.91 -20.27 -5.52
C HIS A 22 10.41 -20.90 -4.22
N ALA A 23 9.18 -21.42 -4.24
CA ALA A 23 8.52 -22.10 -3.13
C ALA A 23 8.62 -21.31 -1.80
N LEU A 24 8.31 -20.01 -1.85
CA LEU A 24 8.26 -19.16 -0.66
C LEU A 24 7.25 -19.71 0.33
N ARG A 25 7.73 -20.07 1.52
CA ARG A 25 6.93 -20.48 2.67
C ARG A 25 6.81 -19.32 3.66
N ASN A 26 5.89 -19.43 4.62
CA ASN A 26 5.61 -18.38 5.61
C ASN A 26 5.04 -17.09 4.99
N CYS A 27 4.14 -17.23 4.02
CA CYS A 27 3.32 -16.15 3.52
C CYS A 27 1.85 -16.56 3.59
N ARG A 28 0.95 -15.59 3.45
CA ARG A 28 -0.46 -15.88 3.17
C ARG A 28 -0.76 -15.58 1.72
N TYR A 29 -1.55 -16.42 1.10
CA TYR A 29 -1.87 -16.31 -0.31
C TYR A 29 -3.32 -16.70 -0.57
N MET A 30 -3.94 -16.03 -1.52
CA MET A 30 -5.20 -16.46 -2.11
C MET A 30 -5.42 -15.82 -3.48
N THR A 31 -6.39 -16.36 -4.21
CA THR A 31 -6.91 -15.77 -5.45
C THR A 31 -8.40 -15.55 -5.30
N GLY A 32 -8.89 -14.35 -5.60
CA GLY A 32 -10.29 -14.00 -5.49
C GLY A 32 -10.55 -12.61 -6.05
N HIS A 33 -11.80 -12.32 -6.42
CA HIS A 33 -12.19 -11.00 -6.96
C HIS A 33 -11.33 -10.52 -8.15
N GLY A 34 -10.86 -11.45 -8.99
CA GLY A 34 -10.00 -11.11 -10.13
C GLY A 34 -8.60 -10.63 -9.75
N ALA A 35 -8.10 -11.02 -8.57
CA ALA A 35 -6.76 -10.70 -8.12
C ALA A 35 -6.10 -11.86 -7.38
N GLN A 36 -4.77 -11.86 -7.40
CA GLN A 36 -3.92 -12.63 -6.51
C GLN A 36 -3.54 -11.73 -5.33
N VAL A 37 -3.65 -12.26 -4.11
CA VAL A 37 -3.28 -11.55 -2.89
C VAL A 37 -2.16 -12.31 -2.21
N LEU A 38 -1.05 -11.62 -1.95
CA LEU A 38 0.12 -12.15 -1.25
C LEU A 38 0.40 -11.27 -0.04
N ALA A 39 0.35 -11.83 1.17
CA ALA A 39 0.75 -11.17 2.40
C ALA A 39 2.09 -11.74 2.90
N LEU A 40 3.08 -10.87 3.01
CA LEU A 40 4.44 -11.19 3.42
C LEU A 40 4.71 -10.62 4.83
N PRO A 41 4.86 -11.45 5.86
CA PRO A 41 5.20 -10.95 7.19
C PRO A 41 6.58 -10.28 7.19
N TYR A 42 6.70 -9.15 7.88
CA TYR A 42 7.98 -8.58 8.25
C TYR A 42 8.65 -9.41 9.35
N LYS A 43 9.92 -9.11 9.65
CA LYS A 43 10.73 -9.89 10.60
C LYS A 43 10.14 -9.97 12.01
N ASP A 44 9.53 -8.90 12.47
CA ASP A 44 8.87 -8.80 13.79
C ASP A 44 7.47 -9.43 13.82
N LYS A 45 6.92 -9.83 12.66
CA LYS A 45 5.60 -10.48 12.46
C LYS A 45 4.38 -9.67 12.92
N ASP A 46 4.58 -8.48 13.46
CA ASP A 46 3.51 -7.55 13.82
C ASP A 46 2.90 -6.88 12.59
N TYR A 47 3.65 -6.86 11.48
CA TYR A 47 3.25 -6.25 10.22
C TYR A 47 3.37 -7.23 9.06
N GLU A 48 2.50 -7.10 8.08
CA GLU A 48 2.58 -7.79 6.79
C GLU A 48 2.59 -6.76 5.66
N PHE A 49 3.43 -6.98 4.65
CA PHE A 49 3.34 -6.29 3.37
C PHE A 49 2.39 -7.08 2.46
N VAL A 50 1.29 -6.44 2.07
CA VAL A 50 0.25 -7.08 1.26
C VAL A 50 0.29 -6.56 -0.16
N ILE A 51 0.38 -7.47 -1.12
CA ILE A 51 0.35 -7.19 -2.55
C ILE A 51 -0.98 -7.69 -3.10
N PHE A 52 -1.72 -6.80 -3.75
CA PHE A 52 -2.88 -7.12 -4.57
C PHE A 52 -2.48 -7.01 -6.03
N LEU A 53 -2.43 -8.13 -6.73
CA LEU A 53 -2.05 -8.21 -8.14
C LEU A 53 -3.29 -8.60 -8.96
N PRO A 54 -3.88 -7.69 -9.75
CA PRO A 54 -4.99 -8.03 -10.64
C PRO A 54 -4.57 -9.15 -11.60
N SER A 55 -5.51 -10.05 -11.91
CA SER A 55 -5.35 -11.06 -12.95
C SER A 55 -5.15 -10.40 -14.32
N GLU A 56 -4.48 -11.09 -15.26
CA GLU A 56 -4.09 -10.52 -16.56
C GLU A 56 -5.27 -10.01 -17.39
N ASP A 57 -6.45 -10.61 -17.21
CA ASP A 57 -7.71 -10.25 -17.86
C ASP A 57 -8.44 -9.09 -17.19
N VAL A 58 -7.96 -8.62 -16.02
CA VAL A 58 -8.56 -7.53 -15.26
C VAL A 58 -7.78 -6.24 -15.47
N LYS A 59 -8.45 -5.21 -15.99
CA LYS A 59 -7.86 -3.87 -16.11
C LYS A 59 -7.59 -3.29 -14.74
N PHE A 60 -6.37 -2.77 -14.56
CA PHE A 60 -5.95 -2.18 -13.28
C PHE A 60 -6.89 -1.07 -12.78
N GLU A 61 -7.40 -0.21 -13.67
CA GLU A 61 -8.31 0.88 -13.27
C GLU A 61 -9.65 0.37 -12.74
N ASP A 62 -10.20 -0.67 -13.37
CA ASP A 62 -11.47 -1.28 -12.94
C ASP A 62 -11.29 -1.99 -11.60
N PHE A 63 -10.19 -2.72 -11.43
CA PHE A 63 -9.81 -3.31 -10.14
C PHE A 63 -9.67 -2.24 -9.06
N ARG A 64 -8.93 -1.16 -9.34
CA ARG A 64 -8.68 -0.07 -8.39
C ARG A 64 -9.97 0.63 -7.97
N ALA A 65 -10.89 0.86 -8.89
CA ALA A 65 -12.18 1.48 -8.61
C ALA A 65 -13.12 0.54 -7.83
N GLY A 66 -13.04 -0.77 -8.09
CA GLY A 66 -13.83 -1.79 -7.40
C GLY A 66 -13.28 -2.22 -6.03
N LEU A 67 -12.02 -1.91 -5.72
CA LEU A 67 -11.39 -2.31 -4.46
C LEU A 67 -11.90 -1.46 -3.29
N THR A 68 -12.94 -1.94 -2.62
CA THR A 68 -13.50 -1.32 -1.42
C THR A 68 -12.84 -1.84 -0.15
N GLY A 69 -12.99 -1.12 0.96
CA GLY A 69 -12.50 -1.58 2.27
C GLY A 69 -13.11 -2.93 2.70
N GLN A 70 -14.35 -3.22 2.30
CA GLN A 70 -14.99 -4.51 2.56
C GLN A 70 -14.33 -5.64 1.76
N ILE A 71 -14.14 -5.45 0.46
CA ILE A 71 -13.47 -6.45 -0.40
C ILE A 71 -12.02 -6.67 0.07
N MET A 72 -11.31 -5.60 0.42
CA MET A 72 -9.95 -5.72 1.00
C MET A 72 -9.95 -6.57 2.26
N LYS A 73 -10.88 -6.33 3.18
CA LYS A 73 -11.00 -7.09 4.43
C LYS A 73 -11.31 -8.56 4.15
N GLU A 74 -12.27 -8.85 3.27
CA GLU A 74 -12.65 -10.21 2.89
C GLU A 74 -11.47 -10.98 2.27
N LEU A 75 -10.76 -10.36 1.31
CA LEU A 75 -9.57 -10.95 0.69
C LEU A 75 -8.47 -11.24 1.72
N LEU A 76 -8.25 -10.33 2.68
CA LEU A 76 -7.28 -10.49 3.75
C LEU A 76 -7.66 -11.58 4.75
N GLU A 77 -8.93 -11.70 5.12
CA GLU A 77 -9.40 -12.74 6.04
C GLU A 77 -9.35 -14.14 5.40
N GLN A 78 -9.61 -14.22 4.09
CA GLN A 78 -9.58 -15.47 3.34
C GLN A 78 -8.17 -15.90 2.92
N ALA A 79 -7.19 -14.99 2.91
CA ALA A 79 -5.80 -15.33 2.61
C ALA A 79 -5.23 -16.29 3.67
N GLY A 80 -5.09 -17.57 3.28
CA GLY A 80 -4.60 -18.64 4.13
C GLY A 80 -3.08 -18.76 4.11
N LYS A 81 -2.50 -19.37 5.14
CA LYS A 81 -1.06 -19.71 5.15
C LYS A 81 -0.76 -20.72 4.04
N GLU A 82 0.20 -20.41 3.18
CA GLU A 82 0.59 -21.32 2.12
C GLU A 82 1.68 -22.29 2.59
N THR A 83 1.40 -23.59 2.52
CA THR A 83 2.32 -24.65 2.99
C THR A 83 3.08 -25.32 1.85
N ASN A 84 2.54 -25.29 0.62
CA ASN A 84 3.21 -25.88 -0.56
C ASN A 84 4.25 -24.95 -1.18
N GLY A 85 4.20 -23.67 -0.81
CA GLY A 85 5.12 -22.63 -1.23
C GLY A 85 4.62 -21.87 -2.47
N VAL A 86 4.84 -20.56 -2.49
CA VAL A 86 4.46 -19.66 -3.60
C VAL A 86 5.70 -19.27 -4.39
N ASN A 87 5.64 -19.33 -5.72
CA ASN A 87 6.67 -18.75 -6.57
C ASN A 87 6.38 -17.26 -6.73
N ILE A 88 7.32 -16.42 -6.27
CA ILE A 88 7.14 -14.97 -6.30
C ILE A 88 8.19 -14.32 -7.20
N ARG A 89 7.76 -13.25 -7.88
CA ARG A 89 8.61 -12.32 -8.62
C ARG A 89 8.11 -10.90 -8.38
N ILE A 90 8.87 -10.12 -7.61
CA ILE A 90 8.45 -8.80 -7.10
C ILE A 90 9.50 -7.75 -7.47
N PRO A 91 9.12 -6.61 -8.08
CA PRO A 91 10.07 -5.56 -8.40
C PRO A 91 10.61 -4.91 -7.12
N LYS A 92 11.89 -4.53 -7.13
CA LYS A 92 12.47 -3.61 -6.16
C LYS A 92 11.99 -2.21 -6.50
N PHE A 93 11.50 -1.49 -5.50
CA PHE A 93 11.11 -0.11 -5.71
C PHE A 93 11.28 0.72 -4.44
N LYS A 94 11.40 2.02 -4.65
CA LYS A 94 11.38 3.02 -3.59
C LYS A 94 10.39 4.10 -3.98
N VAL A 95 9.34 4.25 -3.19
CA VAL A 95 8.32 5.27 -3.38
C VAL A 95 8.41 6.25 -2.23
N THR A 96 8.49 7.53 -2.57
CA THR A 96 8.35 8.63 -1.61
C THR A 96 7.04 9.34 -1.93
N SER A 97 6.18 9.46 -0.93
CA SER A 97 4.91 10.19 -1.01
C SER A 97 4.95 11.39 -0.09
N GLN A 98 4.55 12.55 -0.61
CA GLN A 98 4.37 13.79 0.14
C GLN A 98 3.06 14.44 -0.31
N PRO A 99 1.92 13.87 0.10
CA PRO A 99 0.65 14.34 -0.43
C PRO A 99 0.23 15.64 0.27
N GLN A 100 -0.59 16.45 -0.41
CA GLN A 100 -1.14 17.68 0.15
C GLN A 100 -2.28 17.36 1.14
N ILE A 101 -1.92 16.95 2.36
CA ILE A 101 -2.88 16.45 3.36
C ILE A 101 -3.96 17.47 3.67
N LYS A 102 -3.59 18.75 3.85
CA LYS A 102 -4.57 19.83 4.08
C LYS A 102 -5.70 19.79 3.04
N LYS A 103 -5.33 19.76 1.76
CA LYS A 103 -6.29 19.73 0.64
C LYS A 103 -7.17 18.47 0.69
N MET A 104 -6.59 17.29 0.91
CA MET A 104 -7.37 16.06 0.99
C MET A 104 -8.33 16.05 2.20
N LEU A 105 -7.91 16.56 3.35
CA LEU A 105 -8.79 16.68 4.53
C LEU A 105 -9.94 17.66 4.27
N GLN A 106 -9.68 18.76 3.57
CA GLN A 106 -10.71 19.71 3.13
C GLN A 106 -11.72 19.05 2.17
N GLU A 107 -11.24 18.27 1.19
CA GLU A 107 -12.08 17.48 0.28
C GLU A 107 -12.92 16.42 1.02
N LEU A 108 -12.42 15.91 2.14
CA LEU A 108 -13.15 15.02 3.07
C LEU A 108 -14.10 15.78 4.02
N GLY A 109 -14.22 17.09 3.91
CA GLY A 109 -15.11 17.93 4.71
C GLY A 109 -14.51 18.51 5.99
N ILE A 110 -13.24 18.22 6.29
CA ILE A 110 -12.52 18.76 7.45
C ILE A 110 -11.98 20.14 7.08
N ASN A 111 -12.87 21.12 7.03
CA ASN A 111 -12.55 22.49 6.62
C ASN A 111 -12.29 23.44 7.80
N HIS A 112 -13.08 23.31 8.87
CA HIS A 112 -13.03 24.21 10.04
C HIS A 112 -11.65 24.23 10.71
N LEU A 113 -10.95 23.09 10.72
CA LEU A 113 -9.62 22.93 11.28
C LEU A 113 -8.57 23.90 10.68
N PHE A 114 -8.81 24.30 9.41
CA PHE A 114 -7.91 25.13 8.61
C PHE A 114 -8.45 26.55 8.38
N SER A 115 -9.55 26.90 9.04
CA SER A 115 -10.21 28.21 8.90
C SER A 115 -9.90 29.10 10.09
N ASP A 116 -10.10 30.41 9.92
CA ASP A 116 -9.98 31.37 11.02
C ASP A 116 -11.08 31.19 12.09
N HIS A 117 -12.11 30.41 11.79
CA HIS A 117 -13.18 30.02 12.72
C HIS A 117 -12.91 28.69 13.43
N CYS A 118 -11.64 28.25 13.46
CA CYS A 118 -11.25 27.03 14.15
C CYS A 118 -11.39 27.20 15.67
N ASP A 119 -12.07 26.25 16.33
CA ASP A 119 -12.11 26.20 17.79
C ASP A 119 -11.10 25.17 18.31
N LEU A 120 -9.94 25.66 18.77
CA LEU A 120 -8.89 24.87 19.40
C LEU A 120 -8.72 25.22 20.89
N LYS A 121 -9.79 25.68 21.56
CA LYS A 121 -9.74 26.09 22.97
C LYS A 121 -9.32 24.99 23.95
N GLY A 122 -9.48 23.72 23.56
CA GLY A 122 -8.96 22.58 24.31
C GLY A 122 -7.43 22.43 24.27
N LEU A 123 -6.74 23.11 23.35
CA LEU A 123 -5.27 23.09 23.21
C LEU A 123 -4.62 24.40 23.68
N SER A 124 -5.30 25.53 23.51
CA SER A 124 -4.78 26.84 23.90
C SER A 124 -5.92 27.84 24.13
N GLU A 125 -5.74 28.75 25.09
CA GLU A 125 -6.65 29.88 25.30
C GLU A 125 -6.48 31.01 24.26
N LYS A 126 -5.48 30.90 23.37
CA LYS A 126 -5.24 31.88 22.32
C LYS A 126 -6.38 31.88 21.30
N GLU A 127 -7.01 33.04 21.12
CA GLU A 127 -7.96 33.28 20.03
C GLU A 127 -7.25 33.32 18.67
N ASP A 128 -7.94 32.92 17.60
CA ASP A 128 -7.42 32.81 16.23
C ASP A 128 -6.30 31.78 16.04
N LEU A 129 -6.31 30.70 16.83
CA LEU A 129 -5.43 29.55 16.60
C LEU A 129 -6.09 28.58 15.61
N CYS A 130 -5.44 28.38 14.46
CA CYS A 130 -5.85 27.40 13.45
C CYS A 130 -4.67 26.55 12.98
N ILE A 131 -4.96 25.41 12.35
CA ILE A 131 -3.92 24.61 11.70
C ILE A 131 -3.66 25.21 10.32
N ASN A 132 -2.44 25.71 10.09
CA ASN A 132 -2.09 26.29 8.81
C ASN A 132 -1.84 25.21 7.74
N ASP A 133 -1.12 24.14 8.09
CA ASP A 133 -0.81 23.05 7.16
C ASP A 133 -0.59 21.73 7.90
N VAL A 134 -0.68 20.62 7.16
CA VAL A 134 -0.37 19.26 7.66
C VAL A 134 0.62 18.62 6.70
N ILE A 135 1.83 18.40 7.20
CA ILE A 135 2.91 17.80 6.42
C ILE A 135 2.97 16.31 6.73
N HIS A 136 2.74 15.49 5.70
CA HIS A 136 2.94 14.04 5.78
C HIS A 136 3.94 13.62 4.69
N LYS A 137 5.00 12.93 5.10
CA LYS A 137 5.99 12.32 4.21
C LYS A 137 6.14 10.86 4.56
N ALA A 138 5.86 9.99 3.60
CA ALA A 138 6.03 8.56 3.72
C ALA A 138 7.06 8.07 2.70
N VAL A 139 7.92 7.15 3.13
CA VAL A 139 8.86 6.45 2.26
C VAL A 139 8.63 4.96 2.43
N VAL A 140 8.34 4.27 1.34
CA VAL A 140 8.27 2.82 1.29
C VAL A 140 9.38 2.34 0.37
N GLU A 141 10.24 1.48 0.89
CA GLU A 141 11.28 0.82 0.12
C GLU A 141 11.07 -0.68 0.23
N VAL A 142 11.02 -1.37 -0.91
CA VAL A 142 10.82 -2.82 -0.99
C VAL A 142 12.09 -3.44 -1.53
N CYS A 143 12.78 -4.19 -0.68
CA CYS A 143 14.03 -4.87 -0.98
C CYS A 143 14.11 -6.23 -0.26
N TYR A 144 15.08 -7.06 -0.67
CA TYR A 144 15.15 -8.47 -0.30
C TYR A 144 15.30 -8.71 1.21
N SER A 145 16.03 -7.82 1.90
CA SER A 145 16.33 -7.94 3.32
C SER A 145 15.14 -7.72 4.26
N LEU A 146 14.02 -7.18 3.75
CA LEU A 146 12.82 -6.92 4.55
C LEU A 146 12.00 -8.18 4.83
N PHE A 147 12.05 -9.17 3.93
CA PHE A 147 11.21 -10.37 3.99
C PHE A 147 12.00 -11.66 4.19
N PHE A 148 13.29 -11.66 3.85
CA PHE A 148 14.09 -12.88 3.83
C PHE A 148 15.32 -12.71 4.73
N SER A 149 15.24 -13.26 5.94
CA SER A 149 16.34 -13.40 6.90
C SER A 149 16.24 -14.71 7.65
#